data_AF-A0A939BV16-F1
#
_entry.id   AF-A0A939BV16-F1
#
_cell.length_a   1.000
_cell.length_b   1.000
_cell.length_c   1.000
_cell.angle_alpha   90.00
_cell.angle_beta   90.00
_cell.angle_gamma   90.00
#
_symmetry.space_group_name_H-M   'P 1'
#
loop_
_entity.id
_entity.type
_entity.pdbx_description
1 polymer ?
#
loop_
_entity_poly.entity_id
_entity_poly.type
_entity_poly.pdbx_seq_one_letter_code
_entity_poly.pdbx_strand_id
1 'polypeptide(L)'
;MFGWMLAFIFVVILVILVLLFLTPIGINITYERTNLEDQLLVVISIWFFITLRFKFSFSNRSSKHNRHNEKQEKQQSGAKTGMLMKYVPLLLEGLPEIKRVIQQFMRHIRCRDLQWQTKIGVGDAAGTGTLIGMIWGSKSLIVSVLAHYLRLIGIPRFDVQPVWNSNYLRTRFHCILTFQLGHAMIAGVRILYWLRKGREQQWQTTPSRV
;
A
#
# COMPACT_ATOMS: atom_id res chain seq x y z
N MET A 1 22.98 -34.23 -30.30
CA MET A 1 22.78 -34.36 -28.84
C MET A 1 22.45 -33.03 -28.15
N PHE A 2 23.06 -31.89 -28.51
CA PHE A 2 22.80 -30.58 -27.86
C PHE A 2 21.35 -30.07 -27.95
N GLY A 3 20.60 -30.37 -29.01
CA GLY A 3 19.20 -29.91 -29.16
C GLY A 3 18.25 -30.41 -28.07
N TRP A 4 18.42 -31.65 -27.62
CA TRP A 4 17.62 -32.23 -26.53
C TRP A 4 17.92 -31.59 -25.18
N MET A 5 19.18 -31.17 -24.97
CA MET A 5 19.61 -30.47 -23.76
C MET A 5 18.97 -29.08 -23.67
N LEU A 6 18.96 -28.34 -24.78
CA LEU A 6 18.30 -27.03 -24.86
C LEU A 6 16.78 -27.14 -24.68
N ALA A 7 16.14 -28.13 -25.28
CA ALA A 7 14.71 -28.38 -25.11
C ALA A 7 14.38 -28.68 -23.63
N PHE A 8 15.19 -29.51 -22.96
CA PHE A 8 15.00 -29.81 -21.54
C PHE A 8 15.15 -28.56 -20.67
N ILE A 9 16.18 -27.74 -20.90
CA ILE A 9 16.40 -26.49 -20.18
C ILE A 9 15.20 -25.53 -20.36
N PHE A 10 14.69 -25.41 -21.58
CA PHE A 10 13.52 -24.57 -21.85
C PHE A 10 12.27 -25.05 -21.10
N VAL A 11 12.01 -26.36 -21.09
CA VAL A 11 10.88 -26.95 -20.34
C VAL A 11 11.05 -26.68 -18.84
N VAL A 12 12.25 -26.85 -18.28
CA VAL A 12 12.53 -26.57 -16.86
C VAL A 12 12.27 -25.10 -16.53
N ILE A 13 12.74 -24.16 -17.37
CA ILE A 13 12.51 -22.73 -17.19
C ILE A 13 11.01 -22.41 -17.24
N LEU A 14 10.27 -23.00 -18.18
CA LEU A 14 8.83 -22.79 -18.33
C LEU A 14 8.07 -23.29 -17.10
N VAL A 15 8.42 -24.48 -16.59
CA VAL A 15 7.86 -25.03 -15.36
C VAL A 15 8.14 -24.12 -14.15
N ILE A 16 9.37 -23.61 -14.02
CA ILE A 16 9.73 -22.66 -12.96
C ILE A 16 8.89 -21.38 -13.06
N LEU A 17 8.70 -20.84 -14.27
CA LEU A 17 7.92 -19.62 -14.48
C LEU A 17 6.44 -19.83 -14.10
N VAL A 18 5.86 -20.98 -14.47
CA VAL A 18 4.48 -21.33 -14.08
C VAL A 18 4.36 -21.49 -12.57
N LEU A 19 5.33 -22.15 -11.91
CA LEU A 19 5.35 -22.29 -10.45
C LEU A 19 5.42 -20.92 -9.75
N LEU A 20 6.27 -20.00 -10.22
CA LEU A 20 6.34 -18.64 -9.70
C LEU A 20 5.01 -17.90 -9.86
N PHE A 21 4.32 -18.10 -10.97
CA PHE A 21 3.03 -17.46 -11.24
C PHE A 21 1.91 -17.91 -10.29
N LEU A 22 1.87 -19.20 -9.95
CA LEU A 22 0.89 -19.77 -9.03
C LEU A 22 1.21 -19.53 -7.54
N THR A 23 2.40 -19.00 -7.23
CA THR A 23 2.86 -18.88 -5.85
C THR A 23 2.02 -17.86 -5.06
N PRO A 24 1.41 -18.27 -3.92
CA PRO A 24 0.73 -17.35 -3.02
C PRO A 24 1.75 -16.59 -2.17
N ILE A 25 1.62 -15.27 -2.15
CA ILE A 25 2.42 -14.36 -1.31
C ILE A 25 1.53 -13.82 -0.21
N GLY A 26 2.02 -13.88 1.03
CA GLY A 26 1.43 -13.26 2.19
C GLY A 26 2.19 -12.01 2.61
N ILE A 27 1.48 -10.92 2.89
CA ILE A 27 2.03 -9.72 3.49
C ILE A 27 1.36 -9.55 4.84
N ASN A 28 2.14 -9.62 5.92
CA ASN A 28 1.73 -9.23 7.25
C ASN A 28 2.23 -7.81 7.51
N ILE A 29 1.28 -6.90 7.73
CA ILE A 29 1.52 -5.51 8.05
C ILE A 29 1.15 -5.32 9.51
N THR A 30 2.14 -5.06 10.35
CA THR A 30 1.94 -4.74 11.77
C THR A 30 2.43 -3.30 12.00
N TYR A 31 1.51 -2.40 12.27
CA TYR A 31 1.78 -1.02 12.64
C TYR A 31 1.49 -0.83 14.13
N GLU A 32 2.51 -0.44 14.89
CA GLU A 32 2.37 -0.10 16.29
C GLU A 32 2.87 1.31 16.54
N ARG A 33 1.97 2.17 17.00
CA ARG A 33 2.26 3.54 17.41
C ARG A 33 2.19 3.63 18.93
N THR A 34 3.35 3.84 19.56
CA THR A 34 3.45 4.02 21.03
C THR A 34 4.12 5.37 21.32
N ASN A 35 3.33 6.36 21.75
CA ASN A 35 3.76 7.57 22.47
C ASN A 35 5.01 8.36 21.98
N LEU A 36 5.39 8.26 20.69
CA LEU A 36 6.36 9.10 19.91
C LEU A 36 7.32 8.26 19.03
N GLU A 37 7.35 6.94 19.18
CA GLU A 37 8.08 6.05 18.27
C GLU A 37 7.09 5.25 17.42
N ASP A 38 7.16 5.49 16.11
CA ASP A 38 6.37 4.76 15.11
C ASP A 38 7.19 3.56 14.65
N GLN A 39 6.82 2.37 15.13
CA GLN A 39 7.41 1.12 14.65
C GLN A 39 6.47 0.48 13.63
N LEU A 40 6.86 0.56 12.36
CA LEU A 40 6.19 -0.14 11.28
C LEU A 40 6.94 -1.46 11.03
N LEU A 41 6.30 -2.58 11.34
CA LEU A 41 6.82 -3.92 11.08
C LEU A 41 6.10 -4.49 9.86
N VAL A 42 6.82 -4.60 8.74
CA VAL A 42 6.31 -5.24 7.52
C VAL A 42 6.97 -6.60 7.39
N VAL A 43 6.20 -7.66 7.54
CA VAL A 43 6.67 -9.04 7.41
C VAL A 43 6.10 -9.63 6.12
N ILE A 44 6.96 -9.87 5.14
CA ILE A 44 6.59 -10.49 3.88
C ILE A 44 6.85 -11.99 4.02
N SER A 45 5.83 -12.80 3.79
CA SER A 45 5.92 -14.26 3.81
C SER A 45 5.72 -14.79 2.39
N ILE A 46 6.79 -15.31 1.81
CA ILE A 46 6.77 -15.97 0.50
C ILE A 46 6.88 -17.46 0.79
N TRP A 47 5.79 -18.19 0.51
CA TRP A 47 5.70 -19.62 0.83
C TRP A 47 5.88 -19.92 2.34
N PHE A 48 5.77 -21.18 2.77
CA PHE A 48 5.91 -21.57 4.18
C PHE A 48 7.34 -21.36 4.72
N PHE A 49 8.33 -21.22 3.82
CA PHE A 49 9.75 -21.31 4.16
C PHE A 49 10.47 -19.96 4.25
N ILE A 50 9.99 -18.89 3.59
CA ILE A 50 10.71 -17.61 3.55
C ILE A 50 9.84 -16.51 4.19
N THR A 51 10.16 -16.15 5.43
CA THR A 51 9.61 -14.97 6.11
C THR A 51 10.67 -13.86 6.18
N LEU A 52 10.54 -12.84 5.33
CA LEU A 52 11.37 -11.65 5.38
C LEU A 52 10.72 -10.62 6.32
N ARG A 53 11.47 -10.20 7.34
CA ARG A 53 11.00 -9.23 8.33
C ARG A 53 11.72 -7.91 8.10
N PHE A 54 10.99 -6.91 7.58
CA PHE A 54 11.49 -5.55 7.46
C PHE A 54 10.95 -4.72 8.61
N LYS A 55 11.86 -4.29 9.49
CA LYS A 55 11.53 -3.34 10.55
C LYS A 55 11.85 -1.93 10.04
N PHE A 56 10.82 -1.14 9.80
CA PHE A 56 10.98 0.29 9.54
C PHE A 56 10.70 1.03 10.84
N SER A 57 11.76 1.42 11.54
CA SER A 57 11.65 2.34 12.67
C SER A 57 11.62 3.75 12.10
N PHE A 58 10.43 4.35 12.04
CA PHE A 58 10.31 5.77 11.70
C PHE A 58 10.65 6.55 12.96
N SER A 59 11.95 6.77 13.17
CA SER A 59 12.44 7.68 14.21
C SER A 59 12.05 9.10 13.81
N ASN A 60 11.01 9.62 14.47
CA ASN A 60 10.59 11.00 14.28
C ASN A 60 11.54 11.95 15.03
N ARG A 61 12.80 12.03 14.57
CA ARG A 61 13.77 13.06 14.97
C ARG A 61 13.69 14.21 13.97
N SER A 62 12.50 14.80 13.86
CA SER A 62 12.29 16.06 13.14
C SER A 62 11.84 17.13 14.13
N SER A 63 12.80 17.61 14.92
CA SER A 63 12.81 18.98 15.41
C SER A 63 14.21 19.30 15.93
N LYS A 64 14.83 20.36 15.41
CA LYS A 64 16.22 20.86 15.66
C LYS A 64 17.39 20.15 14.96
N HIS A 65 17.36 20.02 13.64
CA HIS A 65 18.55 20.30 12.83
C HIS A 65 18.14 20.47 11.36
N ASN A 66 17.99 21.71 10.90
CA ASN A 66 18.18 22.17 9.52
C ASN A 66 17.61 23.59 9.36
N ARG A 67 18.33 24.56 9.96
CA ARG A 67 18.19 25.99 9.63
C ARG A 67 19.28 26.48 8.68
N HIS A 68 20.03 25.58 8.02
CA HIS A 68 21.21 25.97 7.25
C HIS A 68 21.32 25.40 5.82
N ASN A 69 20.26 24.79 5.27
CA ASN A 69 20.25 24.27 3.89
C ASN A 69 19.10 24.85 3.04
N GLU A 70 18.69 26.10 3.29
CA GLU A 70 17.56 26.72 2.58
C GLU A 70 17.96 27.41 1.25
N LYS A 71 19.23 27.31 0.81
CA LYS A 71 19.72 27.98 -0.40
C LYS A 71 20.04 27.06 -1.60
N GLN A 72 19.97 25.73 -1.47
CA GLN A 72 20.23 24.82 -2.60
C GLN A 72 18.99 24.06 -3.12
N GLU A 73 17.88 24.01 -2.37
CA GLU A 73 16.69 23.24 -2.77
C GLU A 73 15.71 24.01 -3.68
N LYS A 74 15.82 25.35 -3.75
CA LYS A 74 14.93 26.18 -4.56
C LYS A 74 15.13 26.04 -6.08
N GLN A 75 16.28 25.54 -6.55
CA GLN A 75 16.52 25.30 -7.98
C GLN A 75 16.13 23.89 -8.45
N GLN A 76 16.13 22.87 -7.57
CA GLN A 76 15.67 21.51 -7.92
C GLN A 76 14.17 21.29 -7.68
N SER A 77 13.56 21.97 -6.70
CA SER A 77 12.11 21.89 -6.45
C SER A 77 11.30 22.57 -7.56
N GLY A 78 11.77 23.69 -8.11
CA GLY A 78 11.15 24.34 -9.28
C GLY A 78 11.12 23.46 -10.54
N ALA A 79 12.19 22.69 -10.79
CA ALA A 79 12.25 21.76 -11.92
C ALA A 79 11.41 20.48 -11.69
N LYS A 80 11.40 19.94 -10.47
CA LYS A 80 10.57 18.77 -10.11
C LYS A 80 9.08 19.10 -10.02
N THR A 81 8.71 20.30 -9.58
CA THR A 81 7.31 20.74 -9.51
C THR A 81 6.74 21.00 -10.90
N GLY A 82 7.55 21.52 -11.84
CA GLY A 82 7.16 21.65 -13.26
C GLY A 82 7.02 20.30 -13.96
N MET A 83 7.87 19.34 -13.61
CA MET A 83 7.78 17.96 -14.10
C MET A 83 6.54 17.25 -13.55
N LEU A 84 6.27 17.35 -12.24
CA LEU A 84 5.06 16.79 -11.60
C LEU A 84 3.78 17.40 -12.17
N MET A 85 3.71 18.73 -12.34
CA MET A 85 2.56 19.40 -12.97
C MET A 85 2.22 18.87 -14.38
N LYS A 86 3.22 18.40 -15.14
CA LYS A 86 3.01 17.82 -16.47
C LYS A 86 2.41 16.41 -16.42
N TYR A 87 2.61 15.67 -15.33
CA TYR A 87 2.07 14.32 -15.15
C TYR A 87 0.72 14.28 -14.42
N VAL A 88 0.36 15.31 -13.66
CA VAL A 88 -0.95 15.42 -13.01
C VAL A 88 -2.13 15.31 -14.00
N PRO A 89 -2.21 16.07 -15.11
CA PRO A 89 -3.36 15.98 -16.02
C PRO A 89 -3.45 14.61 -16.70
N LEU A 90 -2.31 13.99 -17.02
CA LEU A 90 -2.25 12.67 -17.64
C LEU A 90 -2.69 11.54 -16.69
N LEU A 91 -2.39 11.69 -15.40
CA LEU A 91 -2.87 10.79 -14.36
C LEU A 91 -4.38 10.95 -14.14
N LEU A 92 -4.90 12.19 -14.18
CA LEU A 92 -6.30 12.52 -13.97
C LEU A 92 -7.22 11.94 -15.06
N GLU A 93 -6.81 12.03 -16.33
CA GLU A 93 -7.57 11.50 -17.47
C GLU A 93 -7.64 9.95 -17.47
N GLY A 94 -6.67 9.32 -16.80
CA GLY A 94 -6.55 7.87 -16.63
C GLY A 94 -7.20 7.23 -15.43
N LEU A 95 -7.62 8.03 -14.46
CA LEU A 95 -8.16 7.55 -13.19
C LEU A 95 -9.29 6.53 -13.31
N PRO A 96 -10.28 6.66 -14.23
CA PRO A 96 -11.39 5.70 -14.25
C PRO A 96 -10.92 4.28 -14.63
N GLU A 97 -9.99 4.16 -15.56
CA GLU A 97 -9.43 2.88 -16.01
C GLU A 97 -8.53 2.27 -14.92
N ILE A 98 -7.64 3.07 -14.33
CA ILE A 98 -6.76 2.62 -13.24
C ILE A 98 -7.59 2.15 -12.04
N LYS A 99 -8.63 2.89 -11.67
CA LYS A 99 -9.53 2.52 -10.57
C LYS A 99 -10.17 1.15 -10.83
N ARG A 100 -10.65 0.87 -12.05
CA ARG A 100 -11.23 -0.44 -12.40
C ARG A 100 -10.21 -1.56 -12.25
N VAL A 101 -8.98 -1.38 -12.73
CA VAL A 101 -7.93 -2.41 -12.61
C VAL A 101 -7.55 -2.65 -11.15
N ILE A 102 -7.43 -1.59 -10.33
CA ILE A 102 -7.16 -1.71 -8.90
C ILE A 102 -8.32 -2.42 -8.19
N GLN A 103 -9.57 -2.08 -8.48
CA GLN A 103 -10.74 -2.74 -7.88
C GLN A 103 -10.80 -4.23 -8.23
N GLN A 104 -10.50 -4.59 -9.48
CA GLN A 104 -10.39 -5.99 -9.90
C GLN A 104 -9.26 -6.71 -9.18
N PHE A 105 -8.10 -6.07 -9.02
CA PHE A 105 -6.98 -6.64 -8.29
C PHE A 105 -7.30 -6.84 -6.80
N MET A 106 -7.91 -5.85 -6.14
CA MET A 106 -8.29 -5.91 -4.73
C MET A 106 -9.19 -7.11 -4.43
N ARG A 107 -10.10 -7.50 -5.35
CA ARG A 107 -10.94 -8.70 -5.19
C ARG A 107 -10.17 -10.01 -5.07
N HIS A 108 -8.96 -10.08 -5.63
CA HIS A 108 -8.10 -11.26 -5.54
C HIS A 108 -7.24 -11.26 -4.28
N ILE A 109 -7.21 -10.15 -3.54
CA ILE A 109 -6.54 -10.05 -2.25
C ILE A 109 -7.45 -10.65 -1.19
N ARG A 110 -6.94 -11.68 -0.53
CA ARG A 110 -7.57 -12.39 0.57
C ARG A 110 -7.01 -11.89 1.89
N CYS A 111 -7.83 -11.18 2.67
CA CYS A 111 -7.48 -10.73 4.01
C CYS A 111 -7.81 -11.86 5.00
N ARG A 112 -6.77 -12.46 5.61
CA ARG A 112 -6.91 -13.56 6.57
C ARG A 112 -7.19 -13.08 7.99
N ASP A 113 -6.58 -11.98 8.38
CA ASP A 113 -6.74 -11.43 9.71
C ASP A 113 -6.63 -9.90 9.64
N LEU A 114 -7.57 -9.20 10.27
CA LEU A 114 -7.61 -7.75 10.36
C LEU A 114 -7.89 -7.39 11.81
N GLN A 115 -6.90 -6.84 12.49
CA GLN A 115 -6.99 -6.41 13.88
C GLN A 115 -6.65 -4.92 13.99
N TRP A 116 -7.57 -4.13 14.54
CA TRP A 116 -7.35 -2.70 14.71
C TRP A 116 -7.79 -2.21 16.09
N GLN A 117 -6.81 -2.02 16.97
CA GLN A 117 -7.02 -1.53 18.33
C GLN A 117 -6.55 -0.09 18.45
N THR A 118 -7.38 0.76 19.05
CA THR A 118 -6.98 2.12 19.43
C THR A 118 -7.33 2.33 20.89
N LYS A 119 -6.41 2.89 21.66
CA LYS A 119 -6.65 3.37 23.01
C LYS A 119 -6.57 4.89 22.97
N ILE A 120 -7.61 5.56 23.44
CA ILE A 120 -7.67 7.02 23.44
C ILE A 120 -8.20 7.57 24.76
N GLY A 121 -7.58 8.63 25.23
CA GLY A 121 -8.00 9.42 26.38
C GLY A 121 -7.62 10.87 26.20
N VAL A 122 -8.49 11.80 26.59
CA VAL A 122 -8.23 13.25 26.51
C VAL A 122 -8.19 13.90 27.90
N GLY A 123 -8.38 13.12 28.97
CA GLY A 123 -8.38 13.61 30.36
C GLY A 123 -9.72 14.19 30.81
N ASP A 124 -10.68 14.36 29.90
CA ASP A 124 -12.09 14.64 30.19
C ASP A 124 -12.99 13.52 29.65
N ALA A 125 -13.99 13.13 30.42
CA ALA A 125 -14.90 12.05 30.08
C ALA A 125 -15.83 12.42 28.92
N ALA A 126 -16.36 13.65 28.88
CA ALA A 126 -17.22 14.07 27.79
C ALA A 126 -16.47 14.13 26.45
N GLY A 127 -15.26 14.71 26.46
CA GLY A 127 -14.37 14.73 25.30
C GLY A 127 -13.95 13.33 24.84
N THR A 128 -13.59 12.44 25.78
CA THR A 128 -13.19 11.07 25.47
C THR A 128 -14.35 10.26 24.86
N GLY A 129 -15.57 10.40 25.38
CA GLY A 129 -16.76 9.73 24.83
C GLY A 129 -17.08 10.15 23.39
N THR A 130 -17.00 11.46 23.11
CA THR A 130 -17.24 12.00 21.75
C THR A 130 -16.20 11.46 20.76
N LEU A 131 -14.93 11.48 21.13
CA LEU A 131 -13.84 10.99 20.28
C LEU A 131 -13.94 9.49 20.01
N ILE A 132 -14.37 8.70 20.99
CA ILE A 132 -14.60 7.27 20.81
C ILE A 132 -15.67 7.03 19.76
N GLY A 133 -16.80 7.73 19.84
CA GLY A 133 -17.87 7.63 18.84
C GLY A 133 -17.38 7.98 17.43
N MET A 134 -16.62 9.06 17.29
CA MET A 134 -16.04 9.48 15.99
C MET A 134 -15.04 8.45 15.45
N ILE A 135 -14.14 7.96 16.29
CA ILE A 135 -13.13 6.96 15.91
C ILE A 135 -13.81 5.65 15.54
N TRP A 136 -14.81 5.22 16.31
CA TRP A 136 -15.51 3.98 16.04
C TRP A 136 -16.29 4.06 14.72
N GLY A 137 -17.00 5.17 14.46
CA GLY A 137 -17.70 5.40 13.19
C GLY A 137 -16.75 5.42 11.98
N SER A 138 -15.65 6.18 12.07
CA SER A 138 -14.64 6.25 11.00
C SER A 138 -13.97 4.89 10.74
N LYS A 139 -13.60 4.15 11.79
CA LYS A 139 -13.06 2.79 11.68
C LYS A 139 -14.06 1.85 11.00
N SER A 140 -15.33 1.88 11.40
CA SER A 140 -16.39 1.04 10.83
C SER A 140 -16.58 1.31 9.34
N LEU A 141 -16.54 2.59 8.91
CA LEU A 141 -16.59 2.95 7.50
C LEU A 141 -15.40 2.37 6.73
N ILE A 142 -14.18 2.52 7.26
CA ILE A 142 -12.96 1.99 6.64
C ILE A 142 -13.04 0.46 6.51
N VAL A 143 -13.41 -0.25 7.58
CA VAL A 143 -13.55 -1.71 7.58
C VAL A 143 -14.61 -2.14 6.58
N SER A 144 -15.74 -1.43 6.47
CA SER A 144 -16.80 -1.71 5.49
C SER A 144 -16.30 -1.57 4.05
N VAL A 145 -15.57 -0.49 3.76
CA VAL A 145 -14.94 -0.29 2.44
C VAL A 145 -13.93 -1.40 2.13
N LEU A 146 -13.08 -1.76 3.10
CA LEU A 146 -12.14 -2.87 2.95
C LEU A 146 -12.88 -4.19 2.72
N ALA A 147 -13.97 -4.45 3.43
CA ALA A 147 -14.80 -5.64 3.28
C ALA A 147 -15.48 -5.72 1.90
N HIS A 148 -15.78 -4.57 1.29
CA HIS A 148 -16.35 -4.51 -0.04
C HIS A 148 -15.32 -4.81 -1.15
N TYR A 149 -14.08 -4.32 -0.99
CA TYR A 149 -13.04 -4.44 -2.01
C TYR A 149 -12.16 -5.68 -1.87
N LEU A 150 -11.92 -6.14 -0.63
CA LEU A 150 -11.07 -7.27 -0.30
C LEU A 150 -11.92 -8.47 0.08
N ARG A 151 -11.42 -9.68 -0.18
CA ARG A 151 -12.08 -10.89 0.30
C ARG A 151 -11.63 -11.15 1.74
N LEU A 152 -12.44 -10.73 2.71
CA LEU A 152 -12.22 -11.06 4.13
C LEU A 152 -12.58 -12.52 4.37
N ILE A 153 -11.58 -13.30 4.79
CA ILE A 153 -11.75 -14.70 5.17
C ILE A 153 -11.88 -14.79 6.70
N GLY A 154 -11.15 -13.94 7.42
CA GLY A 154 -11.24 -13.83 8.88
C GLY A 154 -12.28 -12.81 9.33
N ILE A 155 -12.76 -12.98 10.56
CA ILE A 155 -13.63 -12.02 11.23
C ILE A 155 -12.77 -10.81 11.63
N PRO A 156 -13.04 -9.59 11.12
CA PRO A 156 -12.27 -8.41 11.47
C PRO A 156 -12.51 -8.07 12.95
N ARG A 157 -11.44 -7.84 13.71
CA ARG A 157 -11.49 -7.47 15.12
C ARG A 157 -11.01 -6.05 15.29
N PHE A 158 -11.90 -5.12 15.60
CA PHE A 158 -11.52 -3.74 15.89
C PHE A 158 -12.09 -3.31 17.23
N ASP A 159 -11.28 -2.59 17.99
CA ASP A 159 -11.62 -2.16 19.34
C ASP A 159 -11.14 -0.73 19.57
N VAL A 160 -11.89 0.00 20.39
CA VAL A 160 -11.58 1.37 20.82
C VAL A 160 -11.72 1.41 22.34
N GLN A 161 -10.59 1.42 23.05
CA GLN A 161 -10.58 1.41 24.51
C GLN A 161 -10.48 2.85 25.05
N PRO A 162 -11.44 3.30 25.87
CA PRO A 162 -11.34 4.58 26.58
C PRO A 162 -10.21 4.55 27.60
N VAL A 163 -9.51 5.67 27.73
CA VAL A 163 -8.65 6.00 28.87
C VAL A 163 -9.17 7.30 29.47
N TRP A 164 -9.97 7.21 30.54
CA TRP A 164 -10.68 8.38 31.07
C TRP A 164 -9.78 9.38 31.78
N ASN A 165 -8.70 8.91 32.40
CA ASN A 165 -7.96 9.66 33.42
C ASN A 165 -6.66 10.32 32.92
N SER A 166 -6.35 10.24 31.63
CA SER A 166 -5.10 10.77 31.08
C SER A 166 -5.19 11.03 29.59
N ASN A 167 -4.44 12.02 29.10
CA ASN A 167 -4.20 12.16 27.66
C ASN A 167 -3.32 10.98 27.19
N TYR A 168 -3.90 10.06 26.42
CA TYR A 168 -3.24 8.85 25.98
C TYR A 168 -3.70 8.47 24.57
N LEU A 169 -2.77 8.21 23.67
CA LEU A 169 -3.07 7.74 22.32
C LEU A 169 -2.15 6.57 21.96
N ARG A 170 -2.73 5.39 21.75
CA ARG A 170 -2.02 4.21 21.25
C ARG A 170 -2.84 3.55 20.17
N THR A 171 -2.24 3.29 19.00
CA THR A 171 -2.92 2.59 17.92
C THR A 171 -2.08 1.40 17.48
N ARG A 172 -2.72 0.23 17.41
CA ARG A 172 -2.17 -1.01 16.88
C ARG A 172 -3.04 -1.46 15.71
N PHE A 173 -2.42 -1.64 14.57
CA PHE A 173 -3.06 -2.15 13.37
C PHE A 173 -2.27 -3.35 12.88
N HIS A 174 -2.91 -4.51 12.79
CA HIS A 174 -2.31 -5.75 12.32
C HIS A 174 -3.19 -6.32 11.23
N CYS A 175 -2.62 -6.60 10.06
CA CYS A 175 -3.34 -7.09 8.90
C CYS A 175 -2.53 -8.14 8.16
N ILE A 176 -3.16 -9.27 7.83
CA ILE A 176 -2.57 -10.35 7.04
C ILE A 176 -3.29 -10.41 5.70
N LEU A 177 -2.64 -9.89 4.67
CA LEU A 177 -3.11 -9.94 3.29
C LEU A 177 -2.42 -11.08 2.55
N THR A 178 -3.15 -11.79 1.69
CA THR A 178 -2.59 -12.84 0.83
C THR A 178 -3.11 -12.69 -0.58
N PHE A 179 -2.24 -12.80 -1.57
CA PHE A 179 -2.61 -12.76 -2.99
C PHE A 179 -1.67 -13.65 -3.79
N GLN A 180 -2.08 -14.03 -4.99
CA GLN A 180 -1.24 -14.81 -5.91
C GLN A 180 -0.41 -13.86 -6.77
N LEU A 181 0.89 -14.13 -6.91
CA LEU A 181 1.81 -13.26 -7.68
C LEU A 181 1.32 -13.09 -9.13
N GLY A 182 0.79 -14.14 -9.75
CA GLY A 182 0.30 -14.08 -11.13
C GLY A 182 -0.80 -13.04 -11.36
N HIS A 183 -1.75 -12.93 -10.44
CA HIS A 183 -2.82 -11.91 -10.53
C HIS A 183 -2.27 -10.49 -10.37
N ALA A 184 -1.27 -10.30 -9.50
CA ALA A 184 -0.58 -9.02 -9.34
C ALA A 184 0.21 -8.63 -10.59
N MET A 185 0.88 -9.59 -11.21
CA MET A 185 1.64 -9.38 -12.44
C MET A 185 0.73 -8.98 -13.61
N ILE A 186 -0.40 -9.68 -13.82
CA ILE A 186 -1.37 -9.31 -14.86
C ILE A 186 -1.89 -7.89 -14.65
N ALA A 187 -2.28 -7.54 -13.41
CA ALA A 187 -2.76 -6.21 -13.09
C ALA A 187 -1.68 -5.14 -13.35
N GLY A 188 -0.44 -5.40 -12.94
CA GLY A 188 0.70 -4.51 -13.19
C GLY A 188 1.01 -4.31 -14.67
N VAL A 189 1.02 -5.38 -15.46
CA VAL A 189 1.24 -5.32 -16.91
C VAL A 189 0.11 -4.54 -17.59
N ARG A 190 -1.16 -4.75 -17.18
CA ARG A 190 -2.31 -4.01 -17.73
C ARG A 190 -2.19 -2.50 -17.44
N ILE A 191 -1.80 -2.12 -16.22
CA ILE A 191 -1.56 -0.71 -15.86
C ILE A 191 -0.41 -0.12 -16.69
N LEU A 192 0.70 -0.84 -16.81
CA LEU A 192 1.87 -0.37 -17.58
C LEU A 192 1.56 -0.22 -19.07
N TYR A 193 0.80 -1.16 -19.64
CA TYR A 193 0.35 -1.09 -21.03
C TYR A 193 -0.51 0.15 -21.27
N TRP A 194 -1.47 0.41 -20.37
CA TRP A 194 -2.33 1.59 -20.45
C TRP A 194 -1.53 2.90 -20.32
N LEU A 195 -0.59 2.98 -19.39
CA LEU A 195 0.31 4.13 -19.23
C LEU A 195 1.18 4.39 -20.47
N ARG A 196 1.65 3.33 -21.15
CA ARG A 196 2.40 3.46 -22.41
C ARG A 196 1.51 3.88 -23.58
N LYS A 197 0.30 3.35 -23.69
CA LYS A 197 -0.64 3.70 -24.77
C LYS A 197 -1.14 5.14 -24.67
N GLY A 198 -1.37 5.65 -23.45
CA GLY A 198 -1.68 7.06 -23.22
C GLY A 198 -0.57 8.02 -23.69
N ARG A 199 0.69 7.57 -23.72
CA ARG A 199 1.80 8.37 -24.27
C ARG A 199 1.76 8.48 -25.78
N GLU A 200 1.44 7.40 -26.51
CA GLU A 200 1.51 7.40 -27.99
C GLU A 200 0.46 8.29 -28.64
N GLN A 201 -0.74 8.38 -28.05
CA GLN A 201 -1.80 9.26 -28.52
C GLN A 201 -1.40 10.75 -28.42
N GLN A 202 -0.57 11.11 -27.43
CA GLN A 202 -0.12 12.48 -27.20
C GLN A 202 0.97 12.94 -28.19
N TRP A 203 1.70 12.01 -28.83
CA TRP A 203 2.67 12.35 -29.89
C TRP A 203 1.97 12.68 -31.21
N GLN A 204 0.75 12.19 -31.44
CA GLN A 204 -0.01 12.48 -32.67
C GLN A 204 -0.81 13.80 -32.61
N THR A 205 -1.00 14.38 -31.43
CA THR A 205 -1.78 15.62 -31.26
C THR A 205 -0.93 16.88 -31.04
N THR A 206 0.38 16.82 -31.24
CA THR A 206 1.21 18.03 -31.32
C THR A 206 1.25 18.47 -32.78
N PRO A 207 0.42 19.42 -33.24
CA PRO A 207 0.56 19.94 -34.58
C PRO A 207 1.92 20.63 -34.67
N SER A 208 2.75 20.19 -35.63
CA SER A 208 3.94 20.92 -36.04
C SER A 208 3.50 22.32 -36.47
N ARG A 209 3.72 23.29 -35.59
CA ARG A 209 3.50 24.70 -35.90
C ARG A 209 4.58 25.09 -36.89
N VAL A 210 4.20 25.10 -38.17
CA VAL A 210 4.96 25.67 -39.29
C VAL A 210 5.03 27.18 -39.14
#